data_AF-A0A2M7NSR4-F1
#
_entry.id   AF-A0A2M7NSR4-F1
#
_cell.length_a   1.000
_cell.length_b   1.000
_cell.length_c   1.000
_cell.angle_alpha   90.00
_cell.angle_beta   90.00
_cell.angle_gamma   90.00
#
_symmetry.space_group_name_H-M   'P 1'
#
loop_
_entity.id
_entity.type
_entity.pdbx_description
1 polymer ?
#
loop_
_entity_poly.entity_id
_entity_poly.type
_entity_poly.pdbx_seq_one_letter_code
_entity_poly.pdbx_strand_id
1 'polypeptide(L)' 'MLESYKIEIASVMPPPIKLDMCDSINCPVCDVNLLEELDINLKNFVIDENTLIKCRDCDIIIKLEIKII' A
#
# COMPACT_ATOMS: atom_id res chain seq x y z
N MET A 1 -14.10 -12.91 -9.36
CA MET A 1 -13.82 -12.88 -7.91
C MET A 1 -12.73 -11.84 -7.74
N LEU A 2 -12.99 -10.74 -7.04
CA LEU A 2 -11.94 -9.74 -6.78
C LEU A 2 -11.06 -10.31 -5.68
N GLU A 3 -9.86 -10.76 -6.05
CA GLU A 3 -8.87 -11.18 -5.07
C GLU A 3 -8.35 -9.94 -4.34
N SER A 4 -8.26 -10.04 -3.02
CA SER A 4 -7.71 -8.98 -2.18
C SER A 4 -6.51 -9.50 -1.41
N TYR A 5 -5.38 -8.81 -1.52
CA TYR A 5 -4.18 -9.09 -0.76
C TYR A 5 -4.06 -8.12 0.42
N LYS A 6 -3.63 -8.61 1.59
CA LYS A 6 -3.43 -7.78 2.78
C LYS A 6 -1.96 -7.68 3.10
N ILE A 7 -1.48 -6.45 3.26
CA ILE A 7 -0.12 -6.17 3.71
C ILE A 7 -0.22 -5.53 5.09
N GLU A 8 0.35 -6.20 6.10
CA GLU A 8 0.43 -5.66 7.45
C GLU A 8 1.65 -4.73 7.58
N ILE A 9 1.42 -3.50 8.03
CA ILE A 9 2.46 -2.52 8.33
C ILE A 9 2.56 -2.40 9.86
N ALA A 10 3.61 -2.96 10.43
CA ALA A 10 3.90 -2.78 11.85
C ALA A 10 4.29 -1.32 12.13
N SER A 11 3.62 -0.69 13.09
CA SER A 11 3.84 0.70 13.46
C SER A 11 3.84 0.85 14.97
N VAL A 12 4.60 1.81 15.50
CA VAL A 12 4.51 2.24 16.91
C VAL A 12 3.53 3.41 17.09
N MET A 13 3.01 3.95 15.98
CA MET A 13 2.05 5.04 15.96
C MET A 13 0.74 4.61 15.29
N PRO A 14 -0.42 5.09 15.79
CA PRO A 14 -1.69 4.87 15.11
C PRO A 14 -1.72 5.57 13.74
N PRO A 15 -2.55 5.09 12.78
CA PRO A 15 -2.84 5.84 11.56
C PRO A 15 -3.39 7.24 11.85
N PRO A 16 -3.19 8.20 10.93
CA PRO A 16 -2.49 8.07 9.66
C PRO A 16 -0.95 8.05 9.79
N ILE A 17 -0.26 7.25 8.98
CA ILE A 17 1.20 7.22 8.90
C ILE A 17 1.70 7.64 7.51
N LYS A 18 2.88 8.23 7.46
CA LYS A 18 3.60 8.50 6.20
C LYS A 18 4.76 7.53 6.04
N LEU A 19 4.96 7.03 4.82
CA LEU A 19 6.09 6.17 4.49
C LEU A 19 7.24 6.99 3.89
N ASP A 20 7.93 7.78 4.71
CA ASP A 20 9.05 8.60 4.27
C ASP A 20 10.33 7.79 3.93
N MET A 21 10.39 6.51 4.31
CA MET A 21 11.54 5.60 4.09
C MET A 21 11.20 4.38 3.22
N CYS A 22 10.10 4.45 2.47
CA CYS A 22 9.72 3.41 1.51
C CYS A 22 10.10 3.89 0.11
N ASP A 23 10.92 3.12 -0.61
CA ASP A 23 11.35 3.47 -1.96
C ASP A 23 10.39 2.96 -3.04
N SER A 24 9.65 1.87 -2.77
CA SER A 24 8.70 1.27 -3.70
C SER A 24 7.62 0.46 -2.96
N ILE A 25 6.42 0.42 -3.54
CA ILE A 25 5.35 -0.51 -3.14
C ILE A 25 5.05 -1.36 -4.36
N ASN A 26 5.49 -2.60 -4.33
CA ASN A 26 5.28 -3.53 -5.43
C ASN A 26 4.01 -4.36 -5.22
N CYS A 27 3.38 -4.75 -6.33
CA CYS A 27 2.31 -5.74 -6.29
C CYS A 27 2.88 -7.10 -5.85
N PRO A 28 2.33 -7.77 -4.82
CA PRO A 28 2.82 -9.08 -4.38
C PRO A 28 2.54 -10.21 -5.38
N VAL A 29 1.77 -9.95 -6.45
CA VAL A 29 1.40 -10.95 -7.47
C VAL A 29 2.23 -10.79 -8.75
N CYS A 30 2.31 -9.58 -9.30
CA CYS A 30 3.00 -9.31 -10.57
C CYS A 30 4.29 -8.49 -10.41
N ASP A 31 4.67 -8.09 -9.18
CA ASP A 31 5.88 -7.32 -8.85
C ASP A 31 5.99 -5.95 -9.54
N VAL A 32 4.91 -5.44 -10.14
CA VAL A 32 4.88 -4.09 -10.72
C VAL A 32 4.91 -3.03 -9.62
N ASN A 33 5.61 -1.92 -9.86
CA ASN A 33 5.65 -0.79 -8.95
C ASN A 33 4.32 -0.02 -8.99
N LEU A 34 3.52 -0.15 -7.92
CA LEU A 34 2.18 0.41 -7.85
C LEU A 34 2.17 1.93 -7.70
N LEU A 35 3.27 2.52 -7.21
CA LEU A 35 3.38 3.96 -7.02
C LEU A 35 3.53 4.68 -8.36
N GLU A 36 4.30 4.07 -9.26
CA GLU A 36 4.44 4.55 -10.64
C GLU A 36 3.10 4.45 -11.38
N GLU A 37 2.36 3.35 -11.20
CA GLU A 37 1.02 3.20 -11.81
C GLU A 37 0.00 4.23 -11.33
N LEU A 38 0.10 4.62 -10.05
CA LEU A 38 -0.85 5.53 -9.40
C LEU A 38 -0.42 6.99 -9.44
N ASP A 39 0.76 7.31 -9.99
CA ASP A 39 1.37 8.65 -9.99
C ASP A 39 1.42 9.28 -8.58
N ILE A 40 1.68 8.44 -7.58
CA ILE A 40 1.69 8.84 -6.17
C ILE A 40 3.11 9.18 -5.75
N ASN A 41 3.29 10.40 -5.24
CA ASN A 41 4.52 10.77 -4.56
C ASN A 41 4.54 10.18 -3.15
N LEU A 42 5.43 9.21 -2.90
CA LEU A 42 5.63 8.55 -1.61
C LEU A 42 5.76 9.51 -0.42
N LYS A 43 6.45 10.64 -0.60
CA LYS A 43 6.64 11.65 0.47
C LYS A 43 5.34 12.29 0.93
N ASN A 44 4.32 12.26 0.08
CA ASN A 44 2.99 12.79 0.38
C ASN A 44 1.95 11.68 0.53
N PHE A 45 2.33 10.40 0.39
CA PHE A 45 1.42 9.29 0.55
C PHE A 45 1.16 9.02 2.03
N VAL A 46 -0.11 9.17 2.40
CA VAL A 46 -0.59 8.95 3.75
C VAL A 46 -1.40 7.66 3.75
N ILE A 47 -1.02 6.73 4.62
CA ILE A 47 -1.73 5.48 4.82
C ILE A 47 -2.60 5.60 6.06
N ASP A 48 -3.88 5.32 5.88
CA ASP A 48 -4.89 5.21 6.92
C ASP A 48 -5.55 3.82 6.91
N GLU A 49 -6.54 3.62 7.77
CA GLU A 49 -7.28 2.35 7.92
C GLU A 49 -8.11 1.93 6.70
N ASN A 50 -8.32 2.85 5.74
CA ASN A 50 -9.13 2.66 4.54
C ASN A 50 -8.31 2.67 3.25
N THR A 51 -6.97 2.71 3.37
CA THR A 51 -6.10 2.81 2.20
C THR A 51 -6.09 1.50 1.42
N LEU A 52 -6.61 1.58 0.18
CA LEU A 52 -6.69 0.49 -0.77
C LEU A 52 -5.95 0.88 -2.05
N ILE A 53 -5.04 0.03 -2.49
CA ILE A 53 -4.30 0.17 -3.74
C ILE A 53 -4.79 -0.90 -4.70
N LYS A 54 -5.25 -0.51 -5.88
CA LYS A 54 -5.62 -1.47 -6.93
C LYS A 54 -4.51 -1.54 -7.97
N CYS A 55 -3.96 -2.73 -8.18
CA CYS A 55 -3.03 -2.97 -9.29
C CYS A 55 -3.80 -3.04 -10.60
N ARG A 56 -3.35 -2.31 -11.64
CA ARG A 56 -4.06 -2.31 -12.93
C ARG A 56 -3.74 -3.54 -13.77
N ASP A 57 -2.55 -4.11 -13.63
CA ASP A 57 -2.10 -5.26 -14.42
C ASP A 57 -2.77 -6.58 -14.02
N CYS A 58 -2.82 -6.89 -12.73
CA CYS A 58 -3.39 -8.15 -12.22
C CYS A 58 -4.78 -7.99 -11.59
N ASP A 59 -5.35 -6.78 -11.63
CA ASP A 59 -6.67 -6.40 -11.10
C ASP A 59 -6.87 -6.70 -9.60
N ILE A 60 -5.79 -6.97 -8.85
CA ILE A 60 -5.83 -7.30 -7.42
C ILE A 60 -5.96 -6.03 -6.57
N ILE A 61 -6.74 -6.12 -5.48
CA ILE A 61 -6.86 -5.05 -4.49
C ILE A 61 -5.91 -5.35 -3.33
N ILE A 62 -5.02 -4.42 -3.03
CA ILE A 62 -4.07 -4.48 -1.92
C ILE A 62 -4.58 -3.57 -0.82
N LYS A 63 -4.82 -4.16 0.35
CA LYS A 63 -5.20 -3.43 1.56
C LYS A 63 -3.99 -3.29 2.47
N LEU A 64 -3.66 -2.06 2.83
CA LEU A 64 -2.61 -1.75 3.79
C LEU A 64 -3.25 -1.68 5.18
N GLU A 65 -2.92 -2.63 6.06
CA GLU A 65 -3.43 -2.68 7.43
C GLU A 65 -2.32 -2.30 8.40
N ILE A 66 -2.51 -1.18 9.11
CA ILE A 66 -1.54 -0.70 10.11
C ILE A 66 -1.80 -1.42 11.43
N LYS A 67 -0.75 -2.05 11.97
CA LYS A 67 -0.81 -2.82 13.21
C LYS A 67 0.12 -2.20 14.24
N ILE A 68 -0.45 -1.79 15.38
CA ILE A 68 0.33 -1.20 16.47
C ILE A 68 1.05 -2.32 17.23
N ILE A 69 2.37 -2.23 17.37
CA ILE A 69 3.23 -3.19 18.08
C ILE A 69 3.80 -2.64 19.38
#